data_AF-A0A2T5LQL5-F1
#
_entry.id   AF-A0A2T5LQL5-F1
#
_cell.length_a   1.000
_cell.length_b   1.000
_cell.length_c   1.000
_cell.angle_alpha   90.00
_cell.angle_beta   90.00
_cell.angle_gamma   90.00
#
_symmetry.space_group_name_H-M   'P 1'
#
loop_
_entity.id
_entity.type
_entity.pdbx_description
1 polymer ?
#
loop_
_entity_poly.entity_id
_entity_poly.type
_entity_poly.pdbx_seq_one_letter_code
_entity_poly.pdbx_strand_id
1 'polypeptide(L)'
;MCLSNTPRCTLLQRTSAPSIPCSFHFVRENLALPRSLQGVIVGDLRDAFNHCRASAARAFRMMKSINRRRELRYKAMCPRDDAAVYLSHADSVHRLWDWYQDYNSDDPTLAPTPKIPSLLMKFRIDHRTYDQWAREYHRLLESFLEGPYRAWLDAKEEMEDLISKARLTTLNGANGELWQTFWGPRFLAEMEKWEEFLPELALPSYEDLVDEMYHAIRERVEDGERLSKEFYLYGTTTP
;
A
#
# COMPACT_ATOMS: atom_id res chain seq x y z
N MET A 1 4.08 -42.81 13.88
CA MET A 1 2.77 -42.65 13.21
C MET A 1 2.53 -41.17 12.98
N CYS A 2 2.17 -40.81 11.74
CA CYS A 2 1.71 -39.51 11.23
C CYS A 2 2.70 -38.33 11.46
N LEU A 3 3.63 -38.00 10.55
CA LEU A 3 3.44 -37.49 9.18
C LEU A 3 2.24 -36.55 9.02
N SER A 4 2.50 -35.26 9.06
CA SER A 4 1.76 -34.26 8.27
C SER A 4 2.72 -33.16 7.81
N ASN A 5 3.20 -33.34 6.58
CA ASN A 5 3.79 -32.32 5.73
C ASN A 5 2.81 -31.15 5.57
N THR A 6 3.27 -29.94 5.87
CA THR A 6 2.76 -28.71 5.26
C THR A 6 3.89 -28.10 4.44
N PRO A 7 3.64 -27.71 3.18
CA PRO A 7 4.69 -27.24 2.29
C PRO A 7 5.21 -25.90 2.79
N ARG A 8 6.52 -25.84 3.04
CA ARG A 8 7.28 -24.60 3.17
C ARG A 8 7.12 -23.84 1.86
N CYS A 9 6.38 -22.74 1.91
CA CYS A 9 6.38 -21.74 0.84
C CYS A 9 7.75 -21.07 0.90
N THR A 10 8.68 -21.59 0.11
CA THR A 10 10.05 -21.08 0.02
C THR A 10 9.99 -19.67 -0.57
N LEU A 11 10.33 -18.70 0.27
CA LEU A 11 10.60 -17.32 -0.07
C LEU A 11 11.70 -17.27 -1.13
N LEU A 12 11.32 -17.08 -2.39
CA LEU A 12 12.22 -16.53 -3.40
C LEU A 12 12.17 -15.01 -3.30
N GLN A 13 13.36 -14.45 -3.24
CA GLN A 13 13.70 -13.07 -2.89
C GLN A 13 12.94 -12.07 -3.77
N ARG A 14 11.96 -11.38 -3.19
CA ARG A 14 11.51 -10.08 -3.66
C ARG A 14 12.58 -9.06 -3.28
N THR A 15 13.52 -8.77 -4.17
CA THR A 15 14.27 -7.51 -4.13
C THR A 15 13.37 -6.42 -4.70
N SER A 16 12.36 -6.06 -3.93
CA SER A 16 11.57 -4.84 -4.07
C SER A 16 11.13 -4.50 -2.64
N ALA A 17 11.28 -3.25 -2.22
CA ALA A 17 10.77 -2.76 -0.95
C ALA A 17 9.35 -3.30 -0.66
N PRO A 18 8.95 -3.50 0.61
CA PRO A 18 7.64 -4.03 0.94
C PRO A 18 6.54 -3.18 0.32
N SER A 19 5.95 -3.66 -0.77
CA SER A 19 4.87 -2.97 -1.44
C SER A 19 3.58 -3.12 -0.64
N ILE A 20 2.81 -2.04 -0.56
CA ILE A 20 1.53 -2.04 0.16
C ILE A 20 0.62 -3.13 -0.41
N PRO A 21 0.11 -4.06 0.41
CA PRO A 21 -0.69 -5.18 -0.07
C PRO A 21 -1.91 -4.74 -0.90
N CYS A 22 -2.18 -5.47 -1.98
CA CYS A 22 -3.40 -5.25 -2.78
C CYS A 22 -4.69 -5.55 -1.98
N SER A 23 -4.58 -6.39 -0.95
CA SER A 23 -5.66 -6.75 -0.04
C SER A 23 -5.21 -6.79 1.41
N PHE A 24 -6.03 -6.23 2.29
CA PHE A 24 -5.89 -6.35 3.74
C PHE A 24 -6.92 -7.34 4.25
N HIS A 25 -6.50 -8.27 5.09
CA HIS A 25 -7.38 -9.24 5.74
C HIS A 25 -7.62 -8.83 7.18
N PHE A 26 -8.82 -8.29 7.42
CA PHE A 26 -9.27 -7.95 8.76
C PHE A 26 -10.16 -9.04 9.33
N VAL A 27 -9.96 -9.36 10.61
CA VAL A 27 -10.89 -10.21 11.36
C VAL A 27 -12.08 -9.34 11.77
N ARG A 28 -13.25 -9.57 11.18
CA ARG A 28 -14.42 -8.71 11.37
C ARG A 28 -14.85 -8.60 12.84
N GLU A 29 -14.69 -9.69 13.58
CA GLU A 29 -15.01 -9.80 15.00
C GLU A 29 -14.11 -8.89 15.86
N ASN A 30 -12.88 -8.62 15.40
CA ASN A 30 -11.95 -7.72 16.09
C ASN A 30 -12.28 -6.25 15.88
N LEU A 31 -13.11 -5.91 14.87
CA LEU A 31 -13.49 -4.54 14.54
C LEU A 31 -14.75 -4.04 15.25
N ALA A 32 -15.43 -4.90 16.01
CA ALA A 32 -16.68 -4.57 16.69
C ALA A 32 -16.57 -4.88 18.18
N LEU A 33 -17.32 -4.13 18.99
CA LEU A 33 -17.40 -4.41 20.44
C LEU A 33 -17.88 -5.84 20.69
N PRO A 34 -17.13 -6.66 21.44
CA PRO A 34 -17.54 -7.98 21.87
C PRO A 34 -18.87 -7.93 22.61
N ARG A 35 -19.74 -8.93 22.42
CA ARG A 35 -21.06 -8.99 23.06
C ARG A 35 -20.98 -8.80 24.59
N SER A 36 -19.95 -9.35 25.22
CA SER A 36 -19.69 -9.21 26.66
C SER A 36 -19.49 -7.77 27.12
N LEU A 37 -18.98 -6.89 26.25
CA LEU A 37 -18.76 -5.48 26.55
C LEU A 37 -19.93 -4.57 26.12
N GLN A 38 -20.88 -5.07 25.32
CA GLN A 38 -21.96 -4.24 24.78
C GLN A 38 -22.95 -3.73 25.83
N GLY A 39 -23.14 -4.48 26.92
CA GLY A 39 -23.98 -4.06 28.05
C GLY A 39 -23.27 -3.14 29.05
N VAL A 40 -21.95 -3.01 28.94
CA VAL A 40 -21.10 -2.22 29.85
C VAL A 40 -20.67 -0.91 29.19
N ILE A 41 -20.30 -0.98 27.91
CA ILE A 41 -19.92 0.15 27.07
C ILE A 41 -21.20 0.68 26.40
N VAL A 42 -21.81 1.66 27.07
CA VAL A 42 -23.08 2.30 26.70
C VAL A 42 -22.94 3.82 26.71
N GLY A 43 -23.92 4.54 26.15
CA GLY A 43 -23.93 6.01 26.09
C GLY A 43 -22.67 6.57 25.45
N ASP A 44 -22.08 7.57 26.08
CA ASP A 44 -20.89 8.28 25.59
C ASP A 44 -19.71 7.35 25.25
N LEU A 45 -19.48 6.28 26.03
CA LEU A 45 -18.43 5.30 25.73
C LEU A 45 -18.71 4.51 24.44
N ARG A 46 -19.99 4.22 24.18
CA ARG A 46 -20.42 3.55 22.94
C ARG A 46 -20.19 4.48 21.74
N ASP A 47 -20.57 5.73 21.90
CA ASP A 47 -20.50 6.73 20.85
C ASP A 47 -19.04 7.06 20.51
N ALA A 48 -18.18 7.21 21.52
CA ALA A 48 -16.74 7.35 21.35
C ALA A 48 -16.12 6.15 20.63
N PHE A 49 -16.45 4.91 21.02
CA PHE A 49 -15.97 3.72 20.32
C PHE A 49 -16.41 3.70 18.85
N ASN A 50 -17.69 4.01 18.59
CA ASN A 50 -18.24 4.03 17.24
C ASN A 50 -17.59 5.13 16.38
N HIS A 51 -17.34 6.30 16.96
CA HIS A 51 -16.62 7.39 16.32
C HIS A 51 -15.18 6.98 15.99
N CYS A 52 -14.45 6.44 16.97
CA CYS A 52 -13.10 5.91 16.81
C CYS A 52 -13.02 4.89 15.66
N ARG A 53 -13.92 3.90 15.65
CA ARG A 53 -14.04 2.90 14.57
C ARG A 53 -14.35 3.53 13.21
N ALA A 54 -15.23 4.53 13.16
CA ALA A 54 -15.58 5.21 11.92
C ALA A 54 -14.41 6.03 11.37
N SER A 55 -13.66 6.71 12.24
CA SER A 55 -12.46 7.48 11.90
C SER A 55 -11.35 6.57 11.35
N ALA A 56 -11.06 5.43 12.01
CA ALA A 56 -10.16 4.40 11.48
C ALA A 56 -10.58 3.92 10.07
N ALA A 57 -11.85 3.55 9.90
CA ALA A 57 -12.35 3.08 8.61
C ALA A 57 -12.29 4.16 7.52
N ARG A 58 -12.40 5.45 7.88
CA ARG A 58 -12.21 6.57 6.95
C ARG A 58 -10.73 6.74 6.58
N ALA A 59 -9.83 6.74 7.57
CA ALA A 59 -8.39 6.83 7.36
C ALA A 59 -7.89 5.70 6.46
N PHE A 60 -8.26 4.46 6.77
CA PHE A 60 -7.90 3.29 5.96
C PHE A 60 -8.37 3.39 4.50
N ARG A 61 -9.63 3.81 4.27
CA ARG A 61 -10.15 4.01 2.91
C ARG A 61 -9.38 5.08 2.14
N MET A 62 -9.01 6.17 2.81
CA MET A 62 -8.23 7.24 2.20
C MET A 62 -6.81 6.77 1.87
N MET A 63 -6.15 6.07 2.80
CA MET A 63 -4.85 5.45 2.56
C MET A 63 -4.89 4.54 1.33
N LYS A 64 -5.90 3.67 1.20
CA LYS A 64 -6.05 2.83 0.00
C LYS A 64 -6.20 3.64 -1.29
N SER A 65 -6.91 4.77 -1.23
CA SER A 65 -7.06 5.66 -2.38
C SER A 65 -5.74 6.32 -2.76
N ILE A 66 -4.96 6.76 -1.77
CA ILE A 66 -3.63 7.35 -1.97
C ILE A 66 -2.68 6.31 -2.56
N ASN A 67 -2.65 5.10 -1.99
CA ASN A 67 -1.84 4.01 -2.53
C ASN A 67 -2.19 3.70 -4.00
N ARG A 68 -3.48 3.63 -4.35
CA ARG A 68 -3.88 3.47 -5.76
C ARG A 68 -3.37 4.59 -6.66
N ARG A 69 -3.32 5.83 -6.16
CA ARG A 69 -2.74 6.96 -6.91
C ARG A 69 -1.23 6.80 -7.02
N ARG A 70 -0.55 6.37 -5.95
CA ARG A 70 0.89 6.08 -5.93
C ARG A 70 1.31 5.06 -6.98
N GLU A 71 0.50 4.03 -7.20
CA GLU A 71 0.75 3.02 -8.24
C GLU A 71 0.69 3.57 -9.67
N LEU A 72 0.20 4.80 -9.86
CA LEU A 72 0.24 5.48 -11.15
C LEU A 72 1.57 6.24 -11.40
N ARG A 73 2.52 6.22 -10.46
CA ARG A 73 3.77 7.01 -10.52
C ARG A 73 4.53 6.86 -11.84
N TYR A 74 4.72 5.64 -12.36
CA TYR A 74 5.39 5.44 -13.65
C TYR A 74 4.59 6.04 -14.81
N LYS A 75 3.26 5.86 -14.81
CA LYS A 75 2.38 6.45 -15.83
C LYS A 75 2.33 7.97 -15.75
N ALA A 76 2.58 8.54 -14.57
CA ALA A 76 2.56 9.97 -14.31
C ALA A 76 3.81 10.68 -14.83
N MET A 77 4.85 9.94 -15.24
CA MET A 77 6.03 10.51 -15.90
C MET A 77 5.74 10.95 -17.33
N CYS A 78 4.64 10.50 -17.96
CA CYS A 78 4.30 10.86 -19.33
C CYS A 78 3.32 12.05 -19.38
N PRO A 79 3.60 13.10 -20.20
CA PRO A 79 2.65 14.14 -20.51
C PRO A 79 1.33 13.59 -21.04
N ARG A 80 0.23 14.31 -20.78
CA ARG A 80 -1.14 13.97 -21.22
C ARG A 80 -1.66 14.86 -22.36
N ASP A 81 -0.77 15.62 -22.96
CA ASP A 81 -1.04 16.49 -24.11
C ASP A 81 -1.41 15.69 -25.36
N ASP A 82 -0.74 14.55 -25.59
CA ASP A 82 -1.09 13.58 -26.62
C ASP A 82 -1.61 12.27 -26.01
N ALA A 83 -2.90 12.02 -26.22
CA ALA A 83 -3.57 10.84 -25.69
C ALA A 83 -3.02 9.52 -26.27
N ALA A 84 -2.61 9.48 -27.54
CA ALA A 84 -2.10 8.27 -28.17
C ALA A 84 -0.71 7.92 -27.63
N VAL A 85 0.13 8.94 -27.40
CA VAL A 85 1.43 8.78 -26.75
C VAL A 85 1.25 8.32 -25.30
N TYR A 86 0.35 8.97 -24.56
CA TYR A 86 0.07 8.61 -23.16
C TYR A 86 -0.42 7.16 -23.04
N LEU A 87 -1.38 6.73 -23.87
CA LEU A 87 -1.90 5.36 -23.84
C LEU A 87 -0.81 4.34 -24.20
N SER A 88 0.01 4.62 -25.21
CA SER A 88 1.14 3.76 -25.58
C SER A 88 2.15 3.59 -24.44
N HIS A 89 2.46 4.68 -23.72
CA HIS A 89 3.30 4.63 -22.54
C HIS A 89 2.65 3.88 -21.39
N ALA A 90 1.38 4.14 -21.09
CA ALA A 90 0.65 3.48 -20.01
C ALA A 90 0.53 1.96 -20.24
N ASP A 91 0.34 1.53 -21.48
CA ASP A 91 0.32 0.11 -21.86
C ASP A 91 1.70 -0.52 -21.73
N SER A 92 2.77 0.21 -22.09
CA SER A 92 4.14 -0.26 -21.93
C SER A 92 4.51 -0.44 -20.46
N VAL A 93 4.14 0.52 -19.60
CA VAL A 93 4.30 0.43 -18.14
C VAL A 93 3.54 -0.77 -17.59
N HIS A 94 2.29 -0.98 -18.02
CA HIS A 94 1.49 -2.12 -17.57
C HIS A 94 2.14 -3.45 -17.95
N ARG A 95 2.53 -3.63 -19.22
CA ARG A 95 3.25 -4.85 -19.68
C ARG A 95 4.52 -5.11 -18.89
N LEU A 96 5.27 -4.05 -18.57
CA LEU A 96 6.54 -4.15 -17.86
C LEU A 96 6.37 -4.68 -16.43
N TRP A 97 5.31 -4.29 -15.74
CA TRP A 97 5.05 -4.67 -14.35
C TRP A 97 4.15 -5.91 -14.21
N ASP A 98 3.37 -6.24 -15.24
CA ASP A 98 2.61 -7.48 -15.31
C ASP A 98 3.47 -8.68 -15.74
N TRP A 99 4.67 -8.46 -16.27
CA TRP A 99 5.61 -9.53 -16.58
C TRP A 99 6.13 -10.16 -15.29
N TYR A 100 6.01 -11.48 -15.19
CA TYR A 100 6.42 -12.27 -14.04
C TYR A 100 7.29 -13.44 -14.48
N GLN A 101 8.35 -13.70 -13.72
CA GLN A 101 9.26 -14.80 -13.99
C GLN A 101 8.70 -16.08 -13.36
N ASP A 102 8.15 -16.96 -14.20
CA ASP A 102 7.66 -18.30 -13.81
C ASP A 102 8.77 -19.33 -13.72
N TYR A 103 9.96 -18.99 -14.21
CA TYR A 103 11.09 -19.89 -14.20
C TYR A 103 11.64 -20.10 -12.79
N ASN A 104 11.42 -21.30 -12.25
CA ASN A 104 12.10 -21.78 -11.06
C ASN A 104 13.24 -22.72 -11.48
N SER A 105 14.49 -22.43 -11.08
CA SER A 105 15.62 -23.33 -11.34
C SER A 105 15.46 -24.71 -10.70
N ASP A 106 14.63 -24.82 -9.66
CA ASP A 106 14.34 -26.06 -8.94
C ASP A 106 13.18 -26.87 -9.58
N ASP A 107 12.47 -26.29 -10.55
CA ASP A 107 11.44 -26.98 -11.35
C ASP A 107 11.77 -26.86 -12.86
N PRO A 108 12.64 -27.75 -13.38
CA PRO A 108 13.16 -27.66 -14.75
C PRO A 108 12.10 -27.96 -15.83
N THR A 109 10.84 -28.21 -15.45
CA THR A 109 9.76 -28.51 -16.39
C THR A 109 9.08 -27.26 -16.95
N LEU A 110 9.29 -26.09 -16.32
CA LEU A 110 8.77 -24.82 -16.81
C LEU A 110 9.80 -24.14 -17.72
N ALA A 111 9.39 -23.86 -18.96
CA ALA A 111 10.17 -23.01 -19.84
C ALA A 111 10.28 -21.59 -19.25
N PRO A 112 11.40 -20.87 -19.46
CA PRO A 112 11.51 -19.49 -19.00
C PRO A 112 10.38 -18.62 -19.55
N THR A 113 9.83 -17.72 -18.72
CA THR A 113 8.85 -16.75 -19.21
C THR A 113 9.47 -15.97 -20.38
N PRO A 114 8.84 -15.94 -21.55
CA PRO A 114 9.35 -15.18 -22.68
C PRO A 114 9.43 -13.70 -22.31
N LYS A 115 10.51 -13.04 -22.76
CA LYS A 115 10.66 -11.60 -22.61
C LYS A 115 9.59 -10.87 -23.43
N ILE A 116 9.30 -9.63 -23.03
CA ILE A 116 8.35 -8.76 -23.73
C ILE A 116 8.97 -8.31 -25.07
N PRO A 117 8.27 -8.42 -26.22
CA PRO A 117 8.78 -7.91 -27.47
C PRO A 117 9.07 -6.40 -27.44
N SER A 118 10.28 -6.00 -27.84
CA SER A 118 10.74 -4.60 -27.78
C SER A 118 9.87 -3.65 -28.61
N LEU A 119 9.35 -4.13 -29.74
CA LEU A 119 8.47 -3.37 -30.65
C LEU A 119 7.13 -2.94 -30.02
N LEU A 120 6.72 -3.58 -28.92
CA LEU A 120 5.51 -3.22 -28.17
C LEU A 120 5.77 -2.16 -27.09
N MET A 121 7.04 -1.83 -26.83
CA MET A 121 7.45 -0.94 -25.76
C MET A 121 7.69 0.47 -26.28
N LYS A 122 6.88 1.40 -25.80
CA LYS A 122 6.90 2.82 -26.19
C LYS A 122 6.89 3.67 -24.94
N PHE A 123 8.06 4.14 -24.51
CA PHE A 123 8.18 4.97 -23.33
C PHE A 123 8.32 6.45 -23.70
N ARG A 124 7.52 7.30 -23.04
CA ARG A 124 7.68 8.75 -23.03
C ARG A 124 7.70 9.18 -21.57
N ILE A 125 8.79 9.83 -21.15
CA ILE A 125 8.95 10.33 -19.79
C ILE A 125 9.42 11.78 -19.84
N ASP A 126 8.98 12.57 -18.87
CA ASP A 126 9.23 13.99 -18.73
C ASP A 126 9.29 14.35 -17.25
N HIS A 127 10.43 14.92 -16.83
CA HIS A 127 10.69 15.24 -15.43
C HIS A 127 9.70 16.28 -14.90
N ARG A 128 9.42 17.34 -15.66
CA ARG A 128 8.52 18.42 -15.25
C ARG A 128 7.09 17.92 -15.03
N THR A 129 6.65 16.99 -15.85
CA THR A 129 5.34 16.33 -15.73
C THR A 129 5.27 15.52 -14.45
N TYR A 130 6.30 14.73 -14.15
CA TYR A 130 6.38 13.99 -12.90
C TYR A 130 6.37 14.94 -11.70
N ASP A 131 7.18 16.01 -11.71
CA ASP A 131 7.25 17.00 -10.64
C ASP A 131 5.89 17.66 -10.37
N GLN A 132 5.15 18.01 -11.42
CA GLN A 132 3.82 18.56 -11.29
C GLN A 132 2.87 17.57 -10.61
N TRP A 133 2.86 16.32 -11.06
CA TRP A 133 2.04 15.27 -10.48
C TRP A 133 2.44 14.96 -9.03
N ALA A 134 3.75 14.90 -8.73
CA ALA A 134 4.30 14.63 -7.42
C ALA A 134 3.92 15.73 -6.42
N ARG A 135 3.93 17.00 -6.82
CA ARG A 135 3.42 18.11 -6.00
C ARG A 135 1.94 17.94 -5.63
N GLU A 136 1.11 17.53 -6.58
CA GLU A 136 -0.30 17.26 -6.29
C GLU A 136 -0.49 16.05 -5.37
N TYR A 137 0.31 15.00 -5.57
CA TYR A 137 0.31 13.82 -4.71
C TYR A 137 0.75 14.18 -3.28
N HIS A 138 1.82 14.96 -3.10
CA HIS A 138 2.27 15.40 -1.78
C HIS A 138 1.20 16.18 -1.04
N ARG A 139 0.50 17.12 -1.71
CA ARG A 139 -0.64 17.83 -1.09
C ARG A 139 -1.77 16.88 -0.67
N LEU A 140 -2.04 15.84 -1.45
CA LEU A 140 -3.02 14.82 -1.10
C LEU A 140 -2.58 14.02 0.14
N LEU A 141 -1.30 13.65 0.21
CA LEU A 141 -0.72 12.92 1.33
C LEU A 141 -0.73 13.77 2.61
N GLU A 142 -0.31 15.04 2.53
CA GLU A 142 -0.38 16.01 3.62
C GLU A 142 -1.81 16.17 4.13
N SER A 143 -2.78 16.39 3.24
CA SER A 143 -4.20 16.50 3.59
C SER A 143 -4.74 15.23 4.27
N PHE A 144 -4.24 14.06 3.89
CA PHE A 144 -4.59 12.80 4.56
C PHE A 144 -4.01 12.72 5.97
N LEU A 145 -2.73 13.07 6.14
CA LEU A 145 -2.03 13.03 7.43
C LEU A 145 -2.66 14.01 8.42
N GLU A 146 -2.92 15.24 7.99
CA GLU A 146 -3.50 16.31 8.81
C GLU A 146 -5.01 16.16 9.05
N GLY A 147 -5.70 15.42 8.17
CA GLY A 147 -7.14 15.25 8.23
C GLY A 147 -7.55 13.85 8.73
N PRO A 148 -7.92 12.92 7.83
CA PRO A 148 -8.40 11.59 8.20
C PRO A 148 -7.51 10.82 9.18
N TYR A 149 -6.19 10.84 9.02
CA TYR A 149 -5.30 10.10 9.90
C TYR A 149 -5.20 10.76 11.28
N ARG A 150 -5.03 12.08 11.33
CA ARG A 150 -5.08 12.83 12.59
C ARG A 150 -6.39 12.63 13.35
N ALA A 151 -7.53 12.68 12.66
CA ALA A 151 -8.84 12.44 13.27
C ALA A 151 -8.99 11.01 13.84
N TRP A 152 -8.32 10.03 13.24
CA TRP A 152 -8.24 8.69 13.80
C TRP A 152 -7.40 8.66 15.08
N LEU A 153 -6.22 9.29 15.09
CA LEU A 153 -5.36 9.37 16.28
C LEU A 153 -6.06 10.11 17.43
N ASP A 154 -6.70 11.24 17.15
CA ASP A 154 -7.43 12.03 18.15
C ASP A 154 -8.61 11.20 18.73
N ALA A 155 -9.36 10.49 17.89
CA ALA A 155 -10.46 9.64 18.35
C ALA A 155 -9.98 8.40 19.14
N LYS A 156 -8.77 7.90 18.85
CA LYS A 156 -8.13 6.84 19.63
C LYS A 156 -7.73 7.35 21.01
N GLU A 157 -7.10 8.53 21.07
CA GLU A 157 -6.70 9.17 22.33
C GLU A 157 -7.92 9.50 23.21
N GLU A 158 -8.97 10.07 22.62
CA GLU A 158 -10.24 10.35 23.32
C GLU A 158 -10.84 9.07 23.92
N MET A 159 -10.87 7.98 23.14
CA MET A 159 -11.36 6.68 23.63
C MET A 159 -10.51 6.17 24.79
N GLU A 160 -9.18 6.30 24.72
CA GLU A 160 -8.27 5.86 25.78
C GLU A 160 -8.43 6.69 27.07
N ASP A 161 -8.66 8.00 26.96
CA ASP A 161 -8.98 8.88 28.09
C ASP A 161 -10.32 8.52 28.75
N LEU A 162 -11.38 8.35 27.95
CA LEU A 162 -12.70 7.96 28.46
C LEU A 162 -12.68 6.60 29.14
N ILE A 163 -11.95 5.63 28.58
CA ILE A 163 -11.75 4.33 29.21
C ILE A 163 -11.01 4.47 30.53
N SER A 164 -9.97 5.30 30.59
CA SER A 164 -9.19 5.51 31.81
C SER A 164 -10.05 6.06 32.95
N LYS A 165 -10.97 6.99 32.63
CA LYS A 165 -11.99 7.48 33.57
C LYS A 165 -12.99 6.39 33.96
N ALA A 166 -13.48 5.62 32.98
CA ALA A 166 -14.45 4.56 33.20
C ALA A 166 -13.90 3.37 34.01
N ARG A 167 -12.59 3.13 34.03
CA ARG A 167 -11.96 2.09 34.89
C ARG A 167 -12.16 2.34 36.37
N LEU A 168 -12.39 3.58 36.78
CA LEU A 168 -12.69 3.92 38.17
C LEU A 168 -14.13 3.55 38.58
N THR A 169 -15.00 3.25 37.62
CA THR A 169 -16.43 3.03 37.85
C THR A 169 -16.93 1.77 37.13
N THR A 170 -17.19 1.86 35.83
CA THR A 170 -17.96 0.88 35.04
C THR A 170 -17.08 -0.22 34.44
N LEU A 171 -15.81 0.07 34.14
CA LEU A 171 -14.83 -0.85 33.56
C LEU A 171 -13.78 -1.32 34.59
N ASN A 172 -14.22 -1.62 35.81
CA ASN A 172 -13.36 -2.21 36.84
C ASN A 172 -13.35 -3.75 36.75
N GLY A 173 -12.40 -4.39 37.45
CA GLY A 173 -12.29 -5.85 37.55
C GLY A 173 -12.36 -6.57 36.20
N ALA A 174 -13.24 -7.58 36.12
CA ALA A 174 -13.40 -8.43 34.94
C ALA A 174 -13.78 -7.66 33.65
N ASN A 175 -14.55 -6.57 33.76
CA ASN A 175 -14.92 -5.75 32.60
C ASN A 175 -13.71 -5.00 32.03
N GLY A 176 -12.83 -4.51 32.91
CA GLY A 176 -11.56 -3.89 32.53
C GLY A 176 -10.62 -4.87 31.83
N GLU A 177 -10.51 -6.11 32.33
CA GLU A 177 -9.73 -7.17 31.69
C GLU A 177 -10.27 -7.53 30.30
N LEU A 178 -11.60 -7.66 30.17
CA LEU A 178 -12.24 -7.89 28.87
C LEU A 178 -11.94 -6.76 27.88
N TRP A 179 -11.99 -5.50 28.32
CA TRP A 179 -11.57 -4.37 27.49
C TRP A 179 -10.11 -4.48 27.07
N GLN A 180 -9.19 -4.79 27.99
CA GLN A 180 -7.76 -4.90 27.71
C GLN A 180 -7.44 -5.98 26.68
N THR A 181 -8.08 -7.15 26.80
CA THR A 181 -7.90 -8.26 25.85
C THR A 181 -8.50 -7.97 24.48
N PHE A 182 -9.44 -7.03 24.39
CA PHE A 182 -10.05 -6.60 23.14
C PHE A 182 -9.30 -5.43 22.50
N TRP A 183 -9.08 -4.33 23.22
CA TRP A 183 -8.63 -3.06 22.65
C TRP A 183 -7.27 -3.18 21.98
N GLY A 184 -6.23 -3.55 22.73
CA GLY A 184 -4.88 -3.67 22.19
C GLY A 184 -4.73 -4.89 21.27
N PRO A 185 -4.84 -6.12 21.81
CA PRO A 185 -4.50 -7.34 21.06
C PRO A 185 -5.43 -7.68 19.90
N ARG A 186 -6.62 -7.05 19.81
CA ARG A 186 -7.57 -7.31 18.71
C ARG A 186 -7.81 -6.05 17.89
N PHE A 187 -8.46 -5.04 18.45
CA PHE A 187 -8.89 -3.89 17.67
C PHE A 187 -7.70 -3.07 17.13
N LEU A 188 -6.76 -2.69 17.99
CA LEU A 188 -5.56 -1.93 17.58
C LEU A 188 -4.62 -2.79 16.74
N ALA A 189 -4.47 -4.08 17.05
CA ALA A 189 -3.69 -5.00 16.21
C ALA A 189 -4.26 -5.10 14.77
N GLU A 190 -5.57 -4.99 14.58
CA GLU A 190 -6.14 -4.87 13.23
C GLU A 190 -5.78 -3.53 12.57
N MET A 191 -5.69 -2.43 13.32
CA MET A 191 -5.33 -1.12 12.76
C MET A 191 -3.84 -1.06 12.37
N GLU A 192 -2.97 -1.64 13.19
CA GLU A 192 -1.53 -1.68 12.96
C GLU A 192 -1.17 -2.30 11.60
N LYS A 193 -1.92 -3.33 11.17
CA LYS A 193 -1.75 -3.99 9.86
C LYS A 193 -1.74 -3.03 8.67
N TRP A 194 -2.43 -1.90 8.76
CA TRP A 194 -2.44 -0.92 7.67
C TRP A 194 -1.64 0.33 8.01
N GLU A 195 -1.47 0.65 9.29
CA GLU A 195 -0.63 1.76 9.75
C GLU A 195 0.86 1.53 9.47
N GLU A 196 1.32 0.27 9.52
CA GLU A 196 2.71 -0.10 9.21
C GLU A 196 3.14 0.28 7.79
N PHE A 197 2.18 0.43 6.88
CA PHE A 197 2.40 0.78 5.47
C PHE A 197 2.31 2.29 5.19
N LEU A 198 2.06 3.14 6.20
CA LEU A 198 2.03 4.58 6.00
C LEU A 198 3.35 5.16 5.46
N PRO A 199 4.54 4.72 5.92
CA PRO A 199 5.81 5.18 5.35
C PRO A 199 5.95 4.86 3.85
N GLU A 200 5.39 3.73 3.41
CA GLU A 200 5.43 3.30 2.01
C GLU A 200 4.56 4.16 1.08
N LEU A 201 3.75 5.07 1.62
CA LEU A 201 3.01 6.07 0.82
C LEU A 201 3.92 7.17 0.28
N ALA A 202 5.16 7.29 0.77
CA ALA A 202 6.13 8.23 0.22
C ALA A 202 6.38 7.97 -1.27
N LEU A 203 6.61 9.04 -2.02
CA LEU A 203 6.98 8.94 -3.43
C LEU A 203 8.50 8.77 -3.57
N PRO A 204 8.95 7.88 -4.47
CA PRO A 204 10.32 7.87 -4.93
C PRO A 204 10.65 9.15 -5.73
N SER A 205 11.93 9.47 -5.86
CA SER A 205 12.36 10.56 -6.75
C SER A 205 12.13 10.20 -8.23
N TYR A 206 12.25 11.19 -9.12
CA TYR A 206 12.18 10.93 -10.56
C TYR A 206 13.30 9.99 -11.00
N GLU A 207 14.50 10.22 -10.48
CA GLU A 207 15.70 9.44 -10.76
C GLU A 207 15.53 7.99 -10.30
N ASP A 208 14.99 7.76 -9.10
CA ASP A 208 14.69 6.41 -8.61
C ASP A 208 13.73 5.67 -9.55
N LEU A 209 12.68 6.37 -10.04
CA LEU A 209 11.74 5.78 -10.99
C LEU A 209 12.37 5.47 -12.34
N VAL A 210 13.24 6.35 -12.84
CA VAL A 210 14.00 6.12 -14.08
C VAL A 210 14.90 4.90 -13.93
N ASP A 211 15.63 4.78 -12.82
CA ASP A 211 16.52 3.65 -12.56
C ASP A 211 15.73 2.33 -12.40
N GLU A 212 14.62 2.35 -11.67
CA GLU A 212 13.72 1.19 -11.55
C GLU A 212 13.19 0.74 -12.92
N MET A 213 12.72 1.69 -13.75
CA MET A 213 12.25 1.39 -15.11
C MET A 213 13.39 0.89 -16.00
N TYR A 214 14.58 1.48 -15.91
CA TYR A 214 15.77 1.06 -16.64
C TYR A 214 16.10 -0.41 -16.36
N HIS A 215 16.16 -0.78 -15.08
CA HIS A 215 16.44 -2.15 -14.65
C HIS A 215 15.35 -3.11 -15.10
N ALA A 216 14.07 -2.76 -14.94
CA ALA A 216 12.96 -3.59 -15.38
C ALA A 216 12.96 -3.78 -16.90
N ILE A 217 13.25 -2.74 -17.71
CA ILE A 217 13.34 -2.85 -19.17
C ILE A 217 14.46 -3.81 -19.57
N ARG A 218 15.65 -3.64 -18.98
CA ARG A 218 16.83 -4.46 -19.27
C ARG A 218 16.59 -5.94 -18.98
N GLU A 219 15.94 -6.22 -17.87
CA GLU A 219 15.61 -7.57 -17.43
C GLU A 219 14.52 -8.21 -18.32
N ARG A 220 13.40 -7.52 -18.52
CA ARG A 220 12.13 -8.13 -18.95
C ARG A 220 11.84 -8.00 -20.44
N VAL A 221 12.52 -7.12 -21.15
CA VAL A 221 12.26 -6.82 -22.57
C VAL A 221 13.33 -7.45 -23.47
N GLU A 222 12.91 -7.96 -24.63
CA GLU A 222 13.81 -8.37 -25.71
C GLU A 222 14.71 -7.18 -26.12
N ASP A 223 15.99 -7.43 -26.42
CA ASP A 223 16.98 -6.36 -26.64
C ASP A 223 17.00 -5.28 -25.53
N GLY A 224 16.64 -5.66 -24.29
CA GLY A 224 16.43 -4.73 -23.19
C GLY A 224 17.64 -3.84 -22.88
N GLU A 225 18.86 -4.30 -23.11
CA GLU A 225 20.10 -3.51 -22.96
C GLU A 225 20.16 -2.31 -23.91
N ARG A 226 19.67 -2.46 -25.15
CA ARG A 226 19.59 -1.35 -26.12
C ARG A 226 18.47 -0.40 -25.74
N LEU A 227 17.28 -0.95 -25.49
CA LEU A 227 16.09 -0.15 -25.19
C LEU A 227 16.23 0.63 -23.87
N SER A 228 16.85 0.04 -22.85
CA SER A 228 17.06 0.71 -21.56
C SER A 228 18.01 1.91 -21.70
N LYS A 229 19.05 1.81 -22.53
CA LYS A 229 19.94 2.94 -22.84
C LYS A 229 19.23 4.06 -23.59
N GLU A 230 18.42 3.72 -24.59
CA GLU A 230 17.59 4.70 -25.30
C GLU A 230 16.65 5.41 -24.32
N PHE A 231 15.92 4.65 -23.50
CA PHE A 231 15.05 5.16 -22.44
C PHE A 231 15.77 6.13 -21.49
N TYR A 232 16.94 5.74 -20.98
CA TYR A 232 17.71 6.54 -20.03
C TYR A 232 18.22 7.86 -20.63
N LEU A 233 18.68 7.82 -21.88
CA LEU A 233 19.13 9.00 -22.60
C LEU A 233 18.00 10.01 -22.77
N TYR A 234 16.80 9.57 -23.19
CA TYR A 234 15.65 10.47 -23.34
C TYR A 234 15.09 10.95 -21.99
N GLY A 235 15.20 10.14 -20.94
CA GLY A 235 14.72 10.48 -19.59
C GLY A 235 15.53 11.54 -18.85
N THR A 236 16.82 11.67 -19.18
CA THR A 236 17.78 12.55 -18.48
C THR A 236 18.15 13.81 -19.26
N THR A 237 17.82 13.87 -20.56
CA THR A 237 18.21 15.00 -21.44
C THR A 237 17.11 16.03 -21.69
N THR A 238 15.93 15.87 -21.10
CA THR A 238 14.81 16.80 -21.29
C THR A 238 14.74 17.79 -20.11
N PRO A 239 15.08 19.09 -20.31
CA PRO A 239 15.10 20.09 -19.24
C PRO A 239 13.73 20.58 -18.79
#